data_AF-A0A930YSS0-F1
#
_entry.id   AF-A0A930YSS0-F1
#
_cell.length_a   1.000
_cell.length_b   1.000
_cell.length_c   1.000
_cell.angle_alpha   90.00
_cell.angle_beta   90.00
_cell.angle_gamma   90.00
#
_symmetry.space_group_name_H-M   'P 1'
#
loop_
_entity.id
_entity.type
_entity.pdbx_description
1 polymer ?
#
loop_
_entity_poly.entity_id
_entity_poly.type
_entity_poly.pdbx_seq_one_letter_code
_entity_poly.pdbx_strand_id
1 'polypeptide(L)'
;LKVSMLSQTHDDALARIMRKESRKRGLSDFRVVYSPEPAQEVLAPKDAEGKAAQLGTMSYIPPIMGQLIASDVILHLTGLNQSEENRA
;
A
#
# COMPACT_ATOMS: atom_id res chain seq x y z
N LEU A 1 4.09 3.45 5.89
CA LEU A 1 3.84 3.31 4.44
C LEU A 1 5.18 3.26 3.70
N LYS A 2 5.27 2.46 2.64
CA LYS A 2 6.46 2.34 1.77
C LYS A 2 6.03 2.28 0.30
N VAL A 3 6.84 2.81 -0.59
CA VAL A 3 6.78 2.53 -2.04
C VAL A 3 7.74 1.39 -2.34
N SER A 4 7.31 0.37 -3.06
CA SER A 4 8.20 -0.67 -3.59
C SER A 4 7.58 -1.33 -4.81
N MET A 5 8.33 -2.23 -5.45
CA MET A 5 7.72 -3.18 -6.39
C MET A 5 6.76 -4.12 -5.64
N LEU A 6 5.67 -4.52 -6.29
CA LEU A 6 4.65 -5.40 -5.72
C LEU A 6 5.28 -6.72 -5.25
N SER A 7 6.26 -7.25 -5.98
CA SER A 7 6.98 -8.46 -5.60
C SER A 7 7.72 -8.38 -4.25
N GLN A 8 8.14 -7.19 -3.82
CA GLN A 8 8.97 -6.94 -2.63
C GLN A 8 8.16 -6.61 -1.36
N THR A 9 6.83 -6.51 -1.50
CA THR A 9 5.95 -6.19 -0.37
C THR A 9 5.90 -7.33 0.66
N HIS A 10 5.89 -6.98 1.94
CA HIS A 10 5.84 -7.89 3.09
C HIS A 10 4.86 -7.39 4.15
N ASP A 11 4.46 -8.26 5.07
CA ASP A 11 3.58 -7.94 6.21
C ASP A 11 2.24 -7.27 5.85
N ASP A 12 1.79 -7.43 4.61
CA ASP A 12 0.52 -6.90 4.10
C ASP A 12 -0.30 -8.03 3.44
N ALA A 13 -1.46 -8.33 4.04
CA ALA A 13 -2.35 -9.39 3.58
C ALA A 13 -2.98 -9.09 2.21
N LEU A 14 -3.30 -7.81 1.94
CA LEU A 14 -3.83 -7.38 0.65
C LEU A 14 -2.75 -7.50 -0.43
N ALA A 15 -1.53 -7.02 -0.16
CA ALA A 15 -0.42 -7.13 -1.10
C ALA A 15 -0.10 -8.59 -1.43
N ARG A 16 -0.21 -9.51 -0.46
CA ARG A 16 -0.05 -10.96 -0.70
C ARG A 16 -1.09 -11.50 -1.69
N ILE A 17 -2.36 -11.11 -1.56
CA ILE A 17 -3.42 -11.49 -2.50
C ILE A 17 -3.14 -10.87 -3.88
N MET A 18 -2.76 -9.60 -3.92
CA MET A 18 -2.43 -8.90 -5.17
C MET A 18 -1.24 -9.53 -5.91
N ARG A 19 -0.19 -9.99 -5.21
CA ARG A 19 0.91 -10.76 -5.81
C ARG A 19 0.41 -12.03 -6.50
N LYS A 20 -0.51 -12.76 -5.86
CA LYS A 20 -1.09 -14.00 -6.43
C LYS A 20 -1.94 -13.69 -7.67
N GLU A 21 -2.84 -12.73 -7.58
CA GLU A 21 -3.75 -12.38 -8.67
C GLU A 21 -3.03 -11.75 -9.86
N SER A 22 -2.00 -10.93 -9.62
CA SER A 22 -1.19 -10.33 -10.69
C SER A 22 -0.44 -11.39 -11.49
N ARG A 23 0.18 -12.37 -10.81
CA ARG A 23 0.84 -13.51 -11.46
C ARG A 23 -0.13 -14.36 -12.28
N LYS A 24 -1.32 -14.64 -11.72
CA LYS A 24 -2.37 -15.40 -12.42
C LYS A 24 -2.80 -14.72 -13.73
N ARG A 25 -2.74 -13.38 -13.78
CA ARG A 25 -3.13 -12.56 -14.94
C ARG A 25 -1.96 -12.24 -15.87
N GLY A 26 -0.74 -12.71 -15.57
CA GLY A 26 0.45 -12.43 -16.37
C GLY A 26 0.89 -10.96 -16.35
N LEU A 27 0.54 -10.21 -15.29
CA LEU A 27 0.96 -8.82 -15.14
C LEU A 27 2.45 -8.77 -14.75
N SER A 28 3.21 -7.90 -15.42
CA SER A 28 4.57 -7.56 -15.01
C SER A 28 4.57 -6.92 -13.62
N ASP A 29 5.72 -6.93 -12.95
CA ASP A 29 5.85 -6.26 -11.66
C ASP A 29 5.64 -4.74 -11.81
N PHE A 30 5.06 -4.12 -10.78
CA PHE A 30 4.76 -2.69 -10.78
C PHE A 30 4.90 -2.10 -9.39
N ARG A 31 5.13 -0.78 -9.34
CA ARG A 31 5.27 -0.02 -8.10
C ARG A 31 3.94 0.09 -7.38
N VAL A 32 3.95 -0.08 -6.07
CA VAL A 32 2.79 0.00 -5.18
C VAL A 32 3.15 0.73 -3.89
N VAL A 33 2.13 1.27 -3.24
CA VAL A 33 2.22 1.75 -1.85
C VAL A 33 1.54 0.73 -0.94
N TYR A 34 2.22 0.36 0.13
CA TYR A 34 1.72 -0.60 1.11
C TYR A 34 2.13 -0.21 2.53
N SER A 35 1.54 -0.90 3.53
CA SER A 35 1.91 -0.74 4.93
C SER A 35 2.56 -2.03 5.45
N PRO A 36 3.84 -2.03 5.87
CA PRO A 36 4.49 -3.16 6.54
C PRO A 36 4.19 -3.20 8.04
N GLU A 37 3.15 -2.49 8.50
CA GLU A 37 2.76 -2.51 9.90
C GLU A 37 1.98 -3.80 10.19
N PRO A 38 2.12 -4.38 11.39
CA PRO A 38 1.35 -5.57 11.75
C PRO A 38 -0.14 -5.22 11.78
N ALA A 39 -0.95 -6.07 11.14
CA ALA A 39 -2.40 -5.94 11.19
C ALA A 39 -2.89 -5.99 12.64
N GLN A 40 -3.70 -5.02 13.04
CA GLN A 40 -4.37 -5.01 14.33
C GLN A 40 -5.81 -5.51 14.19
N GLU A 41 -6.28 -6.20 15.21
CA GLU A 41 -7.69 -6.59 15.29
C GLU A 41 -8.57 -5.34 15.38
N VAL A 42 -9.70 -5.36 14.68
CA VAL A 42 -10.65 -4.27 14.73
C VAL A 42 -11.29 -4.26 16.11
N LEU A 43 -11.04 -3.21 16.88
CA LEU A 43 -11.70 -2.95 18.16
C LEU A 43 -13.13 -2.44 17.92
N ALA A 44 -13.99 -3.31 17.39
CA ALA A 44 -15.41 -3.02 17.26
C ALA A 44 -16.12 -3.28 18.59
N PRO A 45 -16.98 -2.36 19.07
CA PRO A 45 -17.96 -2.68 20.10
C PRO A 45 -18.74 -3.93 19.71
N LYS A 46 -19.07 -4.81 20.68
CA LYS A 46 -19.77 -6.08 20.41
C LYS A 46 -21.11 -5.92 19.67
N ASP A 47 -21.71 -4.74 19.80
CA ASP A 47 -23.00 -4.37 19.21
C ASP A 47 -22.86 -3.43 18.00
N ALA A 48 -21.64 -3.21 17.50
CA ALA A 48 -21.43 -2.41 16.31
C ALA A 48 -21.92 -3.17 15.08
N GLU A 49 -22.89 -2.60 14.37
CA GLU A 49 -23.38 -3.10 13.09
C GLU A 49 -22.90 -2.22 11.92
N GLY A 50 -22.80 -2.82 10.74
CA GLY A 50 -22.47 -2.09 9.52
C GLY A 50 -21.05 -1.50 9.49
N LYS A 51 -20.91 -0.28 8.94
CA LYS A 51 -19.61 0.38 8.70
C LYS A 51 -18.80 0.64 9.98
N ALA A 52 -19.48 0.79 11.12
CA ALA A 52 -18.83 1.03 12.42
C ALA A 52 -18.09 -0.23 12.93
N ALA A 53 -18.56 -1.43 12.56
CA ALA A 53 -17.93 -2.70 12.91
C ALA A 53 -16.70 -3.04 12.06
N GLN A 54 -16.60 -2.42 10.88
CA GLN A 54 -15.58 -2.71 9.86
C GLN A 54 -14.50 -1.63 9.75
N LEU A 55 -14.51 -0.63 10.62
CA LEU A 55 -13.58 0.49 10.56
C LEU A 55 -12.19 0.07 11.09
N GLY A 56 -11.51 -0.75 10.31
CA GLY A 56 -10.15 -1.23 10.60
C GLY A 56 -9.04 -0.29 10.15
N THR A 57 -9.36 0.95 9.78
CA THR A 57 -8.39 1.95 9.35
C THR A 57 -8.75 3.34 9.85
N MET A 58 -7.74 4.17 10.07
CA MET A 58 -7.93 5.56 10.47
C MET A 58 -8.26 6.41 9.24
N SER A 59 -9.16 7.39 9.39
CA SER A 59 -9.67 8.22 8.28
C SER A 59 -8.58 8.98 7.51
N TYR A 60 -7.44 9.24 8.13
CA TYR A 60 -6.29 9.91 7.51
C TYR A 60 -5.37 8.96 6.71
N ILE A 61 -5.47 7.64 6.87
CA ILE A 61 -4.57 6.71 6.18
C ILE A 61 -4.83 6.67 4.65
N PRO A 62 -6.08 6.52 4.16
CA PRO A 62 -6.36 6.55 2.73
C PRO A 62 -5.85 7.80 1.99
N PRO A 63 -6.09 9.05 2.48
CA PRO A 63 -5.58 10.23 1.78
C PRO A 63 -4.04 10.30 1.80
N ILE A 64 -3.36 9.90 2.88
CA ILE A 64 -1.90 9.86 2.92
C ILE A 64 -1.34 8.86 1.89
N MET A 65 -1.94 7.66 1.78
CA MET A 65 -1.55 6.70 0.75
C MET A 65 -1.69 7.28 -0.66
N GLY A 66 -2.81 7.97 -0.94
CA GLY A 66 -3.04 8.62 -2.24
C GLY A 66 -2.02 9.72 -2.56
N GLN A 67 -1.71 10.57 -1.58
CA GLN A 67 -0.68 11.61 -1.72
C GLN A 67 0.71 11.02 -1.97
N LEU A 68 1.03 9.91 -1.31
CA LEU A 68 2.31 9.23 -1.45
C LEU A 68 2.48 8.61 -2.85
N ILE A 69 1.41 8.00 -3.40
CA ILE A 69 1.39 7.54 -4.80
C ILE A 69 1.58 8.73 -5.76
N ALA A 70 0.85 9.84 -5.55
CA ALA A 70 0.95 11.01 -6.41
C ALA A 70 2.38 11.59 -6.42
N SER A 71 3.02 11.68 -5.26
CA SER A 71 4.41 12.11 -5.13
C SER A 71 5.36 11.20 -5.91
N ASP A 72 5.26 9.87 -5.73
CA ASP A 72 6.11 8.90 -6.43
C ASP A 72 5.94 8.94 -7.96
N VAL A 73 4.71 9.15 -8.44
CA VAL A 73 4.42 9.32 -9.87
C VAL A 73 5.05 10.61 -10.40
N ILE A 74 4.88 11.73 -9.70
CA ILE A 74 5.46 13.02 -10.11
C ILE A 74 6.99 12.92 -10.18
N LEU A 75 7.64 12.43 -9.13
CA LEU A 75 9.10 12.30 -9.07
C LEU A 75 9.65 11.37 -10.15
N HIS A 76 8.90 10.31 -10.50
CA HIS A 76 9.28 9.41 -11.57
C HIS A 76 9.15 10.05 -12.95
N LEU A 77 8.04 10.76 -13.21
CA LEU A 77 7.79 11.41 -14.50
C LEU A 77 8.75 12.59 -14.74
N THR A 78 9.17 13.30 -13.69
CA THR A 78 10.13 14.41 -13.80
C THR A 78 11.59 13.96 -13.77
N GLY A 79 11.85 12.66 -13.55
CA GLY A 79 13.22 12.12 -13.45
C GLY A 79 13.94 12.46 -12.13
N LEU A 80 13.25 13.03 -11.15
CA LEU A 80 13.82 13.43 -9.88
C LEU A 80 14.07 12.26 -8.91
N ASN A 81 13.49 11.07 -9.17
CA ASN A 81 13.77 9.85 -8.41
C ASN A 81 15.16 9.23 -8.69
N GLN A 82 15.90 9.71 -9.69
CA GLN A 82 17.20 9.13 -10.08
C GLN A 82 18.37 9.57 -9.17
N SER A 83 18.17 10.55 -8.29
CA SER A 83 19.22 11.05 -7.39
C SER A 83 19.47 10.15 -6.17
N GLU A 84 18.51 9.32 -5.79
CA GLU A 84 18.61 8.39 -4.65
C GLU A 84 19.14 7.01 -5.09
N GLU A 85 18.80 6.54 -6.29
CA GLU A 85 19.29 5.26 -6.84
C GLU A 85 20.78 5.32 -7.24
N ASN A 86 21.31 6.51 -7.55
CA ASN A 86 22.75 6.75 -7.76
C ASN A 86 23.54 7.02 -6.46
N ARG A 87 22.86 7.06 -5.29
CA ARG A 87 23.47 7.28 -3.98
C ARG A 87 23.55 6.03 -3.10
N ALA A 88 22.92 4.93 -3.52
CA ALA A 88 22.90 3.64 -2.82
C ALA A 88 23.86 2.64 -3.45
#